data_AF-A0A543I129-F1
#
_entry.id   AF-A0A543I129-F1
#
_cell.length_a   1.000
_cell.length_b   1.000
_cell.length_c   1.000
_cell.angle_alpha   90.00
_cell.angle_beta   90.00
_cell.angle_gamma   90.00
#
_symmetry.space_group_name_H-M   'P 1'
#
loop_
_entity.id
_entity.type
_entity.pdbx_description
1 polymer ?
#
loop_
_entity_poly.entity_id
_entity_poly.type
_entity_poly.pdbx_seq_one_letter_code
_entity_poly.pdbx_strand_id
1 'polypeptide(L)'
;MTDDPRPEPPARGIPIDRIRPLHVPMLRVVEVGLACWLVALVVTLVVPALHDGERDWWPWACVAGLVLGAMGWAYLRRGRGNARDAA
;
A
#
# COMPACT_ATOMS: atom_id res chain seq x y z
N MET A 1 28.09 54.51 -10.10
CA MET A 1 27.55 53.16 -10.38
C MET A 1 27.77 52.34 -9.12
N THR A 2 26.99 52.62 -8.08
CA THR A 2 27.13 51.98 -6.78
C THR A 2 26.39 50.65 -6.87
N ASP A 3 27.13 49.55 -6.81
CA ASP A 3 26.55 48.21 -6.76
C ASP A 3 26.08 47.99 -5.31
N ASP A 4 24.82 48.35 -5.05
CA ASP A 4 24.16 48.10 -3.78
C ASP A 4 23.81 46.61 -3.75
N PRO A 5 24.39 45.79 -2.84
CA PRO A 5 24.12 44.36 -2.80
C PRO A 5 22.66 44.17 -2.42
N ARG A 6 21.83 43.77 -3.41
CA ARG A 6 20.41 43.52 -3.16
C ARG A 6 20.29 42.47 -2.05
N PRO A 7 19.46 42.67 -1.03
CA PRO A 7 19.26 41.68 0.01
C PRO A 7 18.73 40.40 -0.64
N GLU A 8 19.49 39.32 -0.52
CA GLU A 8 19.09 37.97 -0.91
C GLU A 8 17.73 37.66 -0.26
N PRO A 9 16.68 37.34 -1.03
CA PRO A 9 15.38 37.03 -0.45
C PRO A 9 15.55 35.86 0.53
N PRO A 10 14.95 35.93 1.73
CA PRO A 10 15.13 34.90 2.74
C PRO A 10 14.72 33.56 2.13
N ALA A 11 15.65 32.60 2.11
CA ALA A 11 15.41 31.25 1.62
C ALA A 11 14.17 30.71 2.35
N ARG A 12 13.03 30.65 1.66
CA ARG A 12 11.76 30.14 2.18
C ARG A 12 11.84 28.61 2.22
N GLY A 13 12.72 28.09 3.06
CA GLY A 13 12.74 26.67 3.39
C GLY A 13 11.46 26.33 4.14
N ILE A 14 10.76 25.27 3.71
CA ILE A 14 9.71 24.68 4.55
C ILE A 14 10.40 24.16 5.81
N PRO A 15 9.96 24.57 7.02
CA PRO A 15 10.51 24.05 8.26
C PRO A 15 10.40 22.51 8.28
N ILE A 16 11.54 21.81 8.36
CA ILE A 16 11.65 20.34 8.24
C ILE A 16 10.92 19.62 9.40
N ASP A 17 10.70 20.31 10.52
CA ASP A 17 9.88 19.89 11.67
C ASP A 17 8.39 19.67 11.31
N ARG A 18 7.91 20.18 10.18
CA ARG A 18 6.51 19.99 9.74
C ARG A 18 6.25 18.63 9.08
N ILE A 19 7.28 17.87 8.69
CA ILE A 19 7.10 16.59 7.99
C ILE A 19 6.89 15.47 9.02
N ARG A 20 5.68 15.38 9.58
CA ARG A 20 5.30 14.28 10.47
C ARG A 20 5.02 13.01 9.64
N PRO A 21 5.59 11.85 9.98
CA PRO A 21 5.26 10.59 9.31
C PRO A 21 3.76 10.32 9.40
N LEU A 22 3.10 10.13 8.25
CA LEU A 22 1.70 9.77 8.20
C LEU A 22 1.55 8.32 8.67
N HIS A 23 0.91 8.13 9.82
CA HIS A 23 0.65 6.79 10.34
C HIS A 23 -0.52 6.15 9.59
N VAL A 24 -0.21 5.37 8.56
CA VAL A 24 -1.21 4.59 7.83
C VAL A 24 -1.37 3.23 8.51
N PRO A 25 -2.59 2.80 8.86
CA PRO A 25 -2.83 1.47 9.43
C PRO A 25 -2.67 0.39 8.35
N MET A 26 -1.41 0.10 7.98
CA MET A 26 -1.06 -0.81 6.87
C MET A 26 -1.69 -2.19 7.03
N LEU A 27 -1.80 -2.70 8.26
CA LEU A 27 -2.44 -4.00 8.53
C LEU A 27 -3.90 -4.00 8.08
N ARG A 28 -4.65 -2.94 8.39
CA ARG A 28 -6.06 -2.80 8.00
C ARG A 28 -6.20 -2.70 6.48
N VAL A 29 -5.27 -2.01 5.80
CA VAL A 29 -5.27 -1.93 4.33
C VAL A 29 -5.08 -3.32 3.71
N VAL A 30 -4.12 -4.09 4.22
CA VAL A 30 -3.87 -5.46 3.74
C VAL A 30 -5.05 -6.39 4.03
N GLU A 31 -5.67 -6.29 5.20
CA GLU A 31 -6.87 -7.06 5.55
C GLU A 31 -8.03 -6.80 4.60
N VAL A 32 -8.28 -5.53 4.25
CA VAL A 32 -9.31 -5.16 3.26
C VAL A 32 -8.96 -5.74 1.89
N GLY A 33 -7.70 -5.64 1.45
CA GLY A 33 -7.25 -6.24 0.20
C GLY A 33 -7.44 -7.76 0.16
N LEU A 34 -7.15 -8.44 1.27
CA LEU A 34 -7.35 -9.89 1.43
C LEU A 34 -8.83 -10.26 1.34
N ALA A 35 -9.70 -9.50 2.01
CA ALA A 35 -11.15 -9.69 1.95
C ALA A 35 -11.68 -9.48 0.52
N CYS A 36 -11.21 -8.43 -0.18
CA CYS A 36 -11.56 -8.19 -1.58
C CYS A 36 -11.16 -9.36 -2.49
N TRP A 37 -9.94 -9.89 -2.33
CA TRP A 37 -9.47 -11.04 -3.10
C TRP A 37 -10.23 -12.32 -2.78
N LEU A 38 -10.63 -12.53 -1.52
CA LEU A 38 -11.46 -13.66 -1.14
C LEU A 38 -12.84 -13.58 -1.80
N VAL A 39 -13.46 -12.39 -1.78
CA VAL A 39 -14.74 -12.15 -2.46
C VAL A 39 -14.61 -12.39 -3.96
N ALA A 40 -13.55 -11.85 -4.59
CA ALA A 40 -13.27 -12.08 -6.01
C ALA A 40 -13.12 -13.58 -6.32
N LEU A 41 -12.39 -14.34 -5.49
CA LEU A 41 -12.26 -15.79 -5.66
C LEU A 41 -13.62 -16.48 -5.62
N VAL A 42 -14.46 -16.16 -4.63
CA VAL A 42 -15.83 -16.72 -4.52
C VAL A 42 -16.66 -16.40 -5.76
N VAL A 43 -16.64 -15.14 -6.23
CA VAL A 43 -17.36 -14.74 -7.45
C VAL A 43 -16.87 -15.53 -8.66
N THR A 44 -15.55 -15.69 -8.80
CA THR A 44 -14.95 -16.40 -9.93
C THR A 44 -15.36 -17.88 -9.95
N LEU A 45 -15.45 -18.53 -8.78
CA LEU A 45 -15.88 -19.92 -8.66
C LEU A 45 -17.39 -20.10 -8.83
N VAL A 46 -18.20 -19.16 -8.37
CA VAL A 46 -19.68 -19.20 -8.49
C VAL A 46 -20.14 -18.93 -9.93
N VAL A 47 -19.34 -18.21 -10.72
CA VAL A 47 -19.65 -17.88 -12.11
C VAL A 47 -18.79 -18.73 -13.05
N PRO A 48 -19.31 -19.85 -13.62
CA PRO A 48 -18.55 -20.75 -14.50
C PRO A 48 -17.92 -20.04 -15.71
N ALA A 49 -18.63 -19.05 -16.25
CA ALA A 49 -18.15 -18.24 -17.37
C ALA A 49 -16.82 -17.48 -17.08
N LEU A 50 -16.45 -17.31 -15.81
CA LEU A 50 -15.21 -16.65 -15.40
C LEU A 50 -14.03 -17.62 -15.25
N HIS A 51 -14.25 -18.93 -15.26
CA HIS A 51 -13.17 -19.91 -15.06
C HIS A 51 -13.25 -21.13 -15.98
N ASP A 52 -14.01 -21.02 -17.08
CA ASP A 52 -14.06 -22.02 -18.14
C ASP A 52 -13.18 -21.62 -19.35
N GLY A 53 -12.56 -22.63 -19.95
CA GLY A 53 -11.78 -22.54 -21.18
C GLY A 53 -10.51 -21.69 -21.06
N GLU A 54 -10.45 -20.58 -21.80
CA GLU A 54 -9.28 -19.68 -21.77
C GLU A 54 -9.23 -18.81 -20.50
N ARG A 55 -10.25 -18.87 -19.63
CA ARG A 55 -10.37 -18.05 -18.43
C ARG A 55 -10.02 -18.77 -17.13
N ASP A 56 -9.60 -20.03 -17.20
CA ASP A 56 -9.21 -20.87 -16.05
C ASP A 56 -8.10 -20.27 -15.17
N TRP A 57 -7.41 -19.22 -15.65
CA TRP A 57 -6.39 -18.48 -14.92
C TRP A 57 -6.95 -17.43 -13.92
N TRP A 58 -8.22 -17.03 -14.04
CA TRP A 58 -8.83 -16.03 -13.15
C TRP A 58 -8.88 -16.46 -11.67
N PRO A 59 -9.25 -17.72 -11.34
CA PRO A 59 -9.16 -18.20 -9.96
C PRO A 59 -7.72 -18.13 -9.43
N TRP A 60 -6.73 -18.48 -10.28
CA TRP A 60 -5.31 -18.43 -9.91
C TRP A 60 -4.81 -17.01 -9.66
N ALA A 61 -5.32 -16.00 -10.38
CA ALA A 61 -5.05 -14.60 -10.06
C ALA A 61 -5.57 -14.22 -8.65
N CYS A 62 -6.77 -14.70 -8.29
CA CYS A 62 -7.32 -14.47 -6.96
C CYS A 62 -6.54 -15.19 -5.86
N VAL A 63 -6.12 -16.43 -6.13
CA VAL A 63 -5.25 -17.20 -5.22
C VAL A 63 -3.91 -16.51 -5.04
N ALA A 64 -3.29 -16.01 -6.11
CA ALA A 64 -2.04 -15.25 -6.03
C ALA A 64 -2.22 -13.98 -5.18
N GLY A 65 -3.31 -13.23 -5.38
CA GLY A 65 -3.66 -12.07 -4.56
C GLY A 65 -3.81 -12.40 -3.07
N LEU A 66 -4.48 -13.50 -2.73
CA LEU A 66 -4.60 -14.00 -1.36
C LEU A 66 -3.25 -14.41 -0.77
N VAL A 67 -2.43 -15.16 -1.49
CA VAL A 67 -1.11 -15.61 -1.02
C VAL A 67 -0.19 -14.42 -0.77
N LEU A 68 -0.12 -13.48 -1.71
CA LEU A 68 0.69 -12.27 -1.58
C LEU A 68 0.18 -11.38 -0.44
N GLY A 69 -1.14 -11.19 -0.33
CA GLY A 69 -1.74 -10.45 0.77
C GLY A 69 -1.47 -11.09 2.14
N ALA A 70 -1.59 -12.42 2.26
CA ALA A 70 -1.31 -13.15 3.49
C ALA A 70 0.17 -13.08 3.87
N MET A 71 1.07 -13.17 2.88
CA MET A 71 2.50 -12.99 3.08
C MET A 71 2.84 -11.57 3.55
N GLY A 72 2.23 -10.54 2.95
CA GLY A 72 2.35 -9.15 3.38
C GLY A 72 1.81 -8.94 4.79
N TRP A 73 0.65 -9.50 5.12
CA TRP A 73 0.06 -9.45 6.46
C TRP A 73 0.96 -10.13 7.49
N ALA A 74 1.48 -11.31 7.19
CA ALA A 74 2.41 -12.03 8.06
C ALA A 74 3.70 -11.22 8.27
N TYR A 75 4.21 -10.57 7.23
CA TYR A 75 5.37 -9.69 7.30
C TYR A 75 5.13 -8.48 8.22
N LEU A 76 4.00 -7.79 8.03
CA LEU A 76 3.59 -6.64 8.85
C LEU A 76 3.36 -7.06 10.32
N ARG A 77 2.61 -8.15 10.54
CA ARG A 77 2.30 -8.70 11.87
C ARG A 77 3.55 -9.12 12.64
N ARG A 78 4.59 -9.59 11.95
CA ARG A 78 5.86 -9.99 12.59
C ARG A 78 6.72 -8.79 13.03
N GLY A 79 6.21 -7.57 12.89
CA GLY A 79 6.87 -6.35 13.34
C GLY A 79 8.02 -5.88 12.43
N ARG A 80 8.10 -6.41 11.20
CA ARG A 80 9.06 -5.94 10.17
C ARG A 80 8.46 -4.87 9.24
N GLY A 81 7.19 -4.53 9.45
CA GLY A 81 6.53 -3.42 8.78
C GLY A 81 6.45 -2.20 9.68
N ASN A 82 7.32 -1.21 9.43
CA ASN A 82 7.21 0.23 9.74
C ASN A 82 6.74 0.72 11.13
N ALA A 83 6.43 -0.15 12.10
CA ALA A 83 5.79 0.21 13.36
C ALA A 83 6.61 -0.14 14.62
N ARG A 84 7.88 -0.53 14.46
CA ARG A 84 8.81 -0.63 15.60
C ARG A 84 9.61 0.63 15.88
N ASP A 85 9.60 1.63 14.98
CA ASP A 85 10.44 2.84 15.11
C ASP A 85 9.64 4.10 15.52
N ALA A 86 8.46 3.94 16.12
CA ALA A 86 7.62 5.05 16.59
C ALA A 86 7.21 4.92 18.08
N ALA A 87 8.08 4.37 18.92
CA ALA A 87 7.92 4.34 20.37
C ALA A 87 9.14 4.96 21.05
#